data_AF-A0A3M5UXQ4-F1
#
_entry.id   AF-A0A3M5UXQ4-F1
#
_cell.length_a   1.000
_cell.length_b   1.000
_cell.length_c   1.000
_cell.angle_alpha   90.00
_cell.angle_beta   90.00
_cell.angle_gamma   90.00
#
_symmetry.space_group_name_H-M   'P 1'
#
loop_
_entity.id
_entity.type
_entity.pdbx_description
1 polymer ?
#
loop_
_entity_poly.entity_id
_entity_poly.type
_entity_poly.pdbx_seq_one_letter_code
_entity_poly.pdbx_strand_id
1 'polypeptide(L)'
;MEHGLGDSLHTTNTYYVLPESWRSEIFRGMNINAVNKELLQRGVIEPGNDGKASSLVRLPGLGTQRCYIVKTIPGLAESEARAA
;
A
#
# COMPACT_ATOMS: atom_id res chain seq x y z
N MET A 1 -27.00 17.72 22.82
CA MET A 1 -25.99 16.94 23.57
C MET A 1 -25.39 15.97 22.58
N GLU A 2 -24.27 16.39 22.03
CA GLU A 2 -23.55 15.78 20.92
C GLU A 2 -22.32 15.11 21.52
N HIS A 3 -22.19 13.78 21.50
CA HIS A 3 -20.92 13.07 21.64
C HIS A 3 -21.08 11.64 21.10
N GLY A 4 -20.25 11.26 20.12
CA GLY A 4 -19.80 9.87 20.01
C GLY A 4 -20.21 9.04 18.79
N LEU A 5 -20.17 9.57 17.57
CA LEU A 5 -20.21 8.77 16.32
C LEU A 5 -18.91 8.92 15.50
N GLY A 6 -17.76 9.08 16.17
CA GLY A 6 -16.49 9.43 15.53
C GLY A 6 -15.44 8.31 15.41
N ASP A 7 -15.51 7.23 16.19
CA ASP A 7 -14.36 6.33 16.39
C ASP A 7 -14.45 5.00 15.62
N SER A 8 -15.08 4.99 14.44
CA SER A 8 -15.18 3.78 13.61
C SER A 8 -14.94 4.04 12.13
N LEU A 9 -14.31 5.17 11.79
CA LEU A 9 -13.83 5.41 10.43
C LEU A 9 -12.41 4.88 10.32
N HIS A 10 -12.27 3.58 10.07
CA HIS A 10 -11.01 3.05 9.57
C HIS A 10 -10.73 3.71 8.21
N THR A 11 -9.89 4.76 8.21
CA THR A 11 -9.52 5.45 6.98
C THR A 11 -8.73 4.49 6.10
N THR A 12 -9.38 3.99 5.04
CA THR A 12 -8.74 3.10 4.08
C THR A 12 -7.93 3.97 3.13
N ASN A 13 -6.72 4.36 3.55
CA ASN A 13 -5.82 5.13 2.71
C ASN A 13 -5.16 4.24 1.65
N THR A 14 -5.18 4.73 0.41
CA THR A 14 -4.47 4.10 -0.71
C THR A 14 -3.21 4.91 -0.98
N TYR A 15 -2.05 4.25 -0.93
CA TYR A 15 -0.76 4.86 -1.21
C TYR A 15 -0.25 4.39 -2.56
N TYR A 16 0.16 5.33 -3.40
CA TYR A 16 0.76 5.04 -4.70
C TYR A 16 2.25 5.27 -4.61
N VAL A 17 3.03 4.20 -4.72
CA VAL A 17 4.49 4.28 -4.63
C VAL A 17 5.12 4.01 -5.99
N LEU A 18 6.03 4.90 -6.39
CA LEU A 18 6.76 4.77 -7.65
C LEU A 18 7.79 3.62 -7.56
N PRO A 19 8.07 2.92 -8.67
CA PRO A 19 8.96 1.76 -8.69
C PRO A 19 10.40 2.11 -8.35
N GLU A 20 10.82 3.35 -8.61
CA GLU A 20 12.16 3.83 -8.25
C GLU A 20 12.33 3.89 -6.73
N SER A 21 11.41 4.56 -6.03
CA SER A 21 11.39 4.62 -4.56
C SER A 21 11.15 3.24 -3.94
N TRP A 22 10.28 2.42 -4.52
CA TRP A 22 9.97 1.08 -4.01
C TRP A 22 11.23 0.21 -3.91
N ARG A 23 12.05 0.18 -4.97
CA ARG A 23 13.27 -0.64 -5.01
C ARG A 23 14.47 0.03 -4.32
N SER A 24 14.59 1.36 -4.41
CA SER A 24 15.82 2.07 -4.03
C SER A 24 15.76 2.67 -2.64
N GLU A 25 14.56 2.91 -2.11
CA GLU A 25 14.37 3.55 -0.81
C GLU A 25 13.70 2.59 0.17
N ILE A 26 12.52 2.05 -0.17
CA ILE A 26 11.72 1.24 0.75
C ILE A 26 12.32 -0.16 0.95
N PHE A 27 12.58 -0.86 -0.15
CA PHE A 27 13.09 -2.24 -0.12
C PHE A 27 14.55 -2.33 -0.57
N ARG A 28 15.34 -1.30 -0.28
CA ARG A 28 16.74 -1.23 -0.68
C ARG A 28 17.52 -2.43 -0.12
N GLY A 29 18.21 -3.16 -1.00
CA GLY A 29 19.01 -4.33 -0.62
C GLY A 29 18.20 -5.62 -0.40
N MET A 30 16.88 -5.57 -0.57
CA MET A 30 16.03 -6.77 -0.53
C MET A 30 15.73 -7.30 -1.94
N ASN A 31 15.34 -8.58 -2.02
CA ASN A 31 14.87 -9.16 -3.27
C ASN A 31 13.44 -8.70 -3.55
N ILE A 32 13.31 -7.65 -4.38
CA ILE A 32 12.03 -7.03 -4.74
C ILE A 32 11.01 -8.04 -5.31
N ASN A 33 11.45 -9.06 -6.03
CA ASN A 33 10.53 -10.07 -6.56
C ASN A 33 9.91 -10.92 -5.44
N ALA A 34 10.71 -11.32 -4.46
CA ALA A 34 10.23 -12.06 -3.30
C ALA A 34 9.29 -11.20 -2.45
N VAL A 35 9.68 -9.95 -2.17
CA VAL A 35 8.86 -8.98 -1.44
C VAL A 35 7.52 -8.74 -2.14
N ASN A 36 7.55 -8.44 -3.44
CA ASN A 36 6.33 -8.20 -4.22
C ASN A 36 5.38 -9.40 -4.20
N LYS A 37 5.92 -10.61 -4.32
CA LYS A 37 5.13 -11.85 -4.23
C LYS A 37 4.50 -11.99 -2.85
N GLU A 38 5.24 -11.74 -1.79
CA GLU A 38 4.73 -11.83 -0.42
C GLU A 38 3.66 -10.76 -0.13
N LEU A 39 3.88 -9.51 -0.55
CA LEU A 39 2.92 -8.42 -0.35
C LEU A 39 1.62 -8.65 -1.14
N LEU A 40 1.71 -9.22 -2.33
CA LEU A 40 0.55 -9.67 -3.09
C LEU A 40 -0.20 -10.80 -2.38
N GLN A 41 0.52 -11.80 -1.87
CA GLN A 41 -0.08 -12.92 -1.13
C GLN A 41 -0.79 -12.46 0.15
N ARG A 42 -0.22 -11.47 0.84
CA ARG A 42 -0.81 -10.88 2.06
C ARG A 42 -1.92 -9.87 1.76
N GLY A 43 -2.17 -9.52 0.49
CA GLY A 43 -3.17 -8.52 0.11
C GLY A 43 -2.83 -7.08 0.50
N VAL A 44 -1.55 -6.79 0.79
CA VAL A 44 -1.06 -5.45 1.18
C VAL A 44 -0.99 -4.53 -0.04
N ILE A 45 -0.65 -5.08 -1.20
CA ILE A 45 -0.64 -4.36 -2.47
C ILE A 45 -1.65 -4.95 -3.45
N GLU A 46 -2.27 -4.08 -4.24
CA GLU A 46 -3.23 -4.50 -5.26
C GLU A 46 -2.50 -5.03 -6.51
N PRO A 47 -2.84 -6.23 -7.00
CA PRO A 47 -2.33 -6.71 -8.28
C PRO A 47 -2.83 -5.81 -9.41
N GLY A 48 -1.94 -5.45 -10.32
CA GLY A 48 -2.31 -4.78 -11.56
C GLY A 48 -3.05 -5.71 -12.52
N ASN A 49 -3.57 -5.14 -13.60
CA ASN A 49 -4.39 -5.85 -14.60
C ASN A 49 -3.66 -7.04 -15.28
N ASP A 50 -2.33 -7.07 -15.22
CA ASP A 50 -1.48 -8.13 -15.78
C ASP A 50 -1.09 -9.20 -14.72
N GLY A 51 -1.66 -9.13 -13.50
CA GLY A 51 -1.29 -9.98 -12.36
C GLY A 51 0.04 -9.60 -11.70
N LYS A 52 0.67 -8.51 -12.15
CA LYS A 52 1.93 -8.00 -11.58
C LYS A 52 1.67 -7.10 -10.37
N ALA A 53 2.65 -7.01 -9.48
CA ALA A 53 2.58 -6.16 -8.29
C ALA A 53 2.49 -4.65 -8.60
N SER A 54 2.96 -4.23 -9.77
CA SER A 54 2.87 -2.83 -10.23
C SER A 54 1.77 -2.66 -11.26
N SER A 55 0.94 -1.63 -11.12
CA SER A 55 -0.12 -1.29 -12.08
C SER A 55 0.09 0.07 -12.71
N LEU A 56 -0.41 0.27 -13.93
CA LEU A 56 -0.43 1.60 -14.58
C LEU A 56 -1.66 2.36 -14.08
N VAL A 57 -1.42 3.44 -13.34
CA VAL A 57 -2.45 4.29 -12.75
C VAL A 57 -2.30 5.71 -13.28
N ARG A 58 -3.41 6.36 -13.62
CA ARG A 58 -3.39 7.80 -13.91
C ARG A 58 -3.38 8.58 -12.60
N LEU A 59 -2.23 9.14 -12.28
CA LEU A 59 -2.06 10.02 -11.13
C LEU A 59 -2.42 11.47 -11.52
N PRO A 60 -3.14 12.19 -10.63
CA PRO A 60 -3.42 13.61 -10.86
C PRO A 60 -2.11 14.40 -10.92
N GLY A 61 -1.95 15.24 -11.96
CA GLY A 61 -0.76 16.06 -12.16
C GLY A 61 0.46 15.35 -12.76
N LEU A 62 0.58 14.02 -12.65
CA LEU A 62 1.70 13.24 -13.19
C LEU A 62 1.35 12.39 -14.42
N GLY A 63 0.06 12.25 -14.75
CA GLY A 63 -0.38 11.42 -15.87
C GLY A 63 -0.31 9.92 -15.55
N THR A 64 -0.23 9.08 -16.57
CA THR A 64 -0.14 7.62 -16.37
C THR A 64 1.23 7.26 -15.84
N GLN A 65 1.29 6.72 -14.63
CA GLN A 65 2.50 6.16 -14.04
C GLN A 65 2.35 4.73 -13.60
N ARG A 66 3.47 4.02 -13.63
CA ARG A 66 3.54 2.68 -13.06
C ARG A 66 3.77 2.84 -11.56
N CYS A 67 2.85 2.35 -10.75
CA CYS A 67 2.89 2.47 -9.30
C CYS A 67 2.56 1.14 -8.62
N TYR A 68 3.08 0.96 -7.42
CA TYR A 68 2.62 -0.03 -6.45
C TYR A 68 1.49 0.60 -5.64
N ILE A 69 0.34 -0.07 -5.60
CA ILE A 69 -0.87 0.42 -4.93
C ILE A 69 -0.94 -0.28 -3.57
N VAL A 70 -0.52 0.40 -2.51
CA VAL A 70 -0.54 -0.14 -1.15
C VAL A 70 -1.88 0.25 -0.51
N LYS A 71 -2.61 -0.76 -0.05
CA LYS A 71 -3.85 -0.55 0.71
C LYS A 71 -3.55 -0.81 2.18
N THR A 72 -3.81 0.18 3.04
CA THR A 72 -3.81 -0.09 4.48
C THR A 72 -5.00 -0.97 4.80
N ILE A 73 -4.73 -2.21 5.22
CA ILE A 73 -5.76 -3.13 5.66
C ILE A 73 -6.19 -2.68 7.06
N PRO A 74 -7.48 -2.33 7.26
CA PRO A 74 -7.98 -2.00 8.59
C PRO A 74 -7.78 -3.20 9.53
N GLY A 75 -7.04 -2.99 10.63
CA GLY A 75 -6.73 -4.02 11.64
C GLY A 75 -5.25 -4.41 11.78
N LEU A 76 -4.37 -4.04 10.83
CA LEU A 76 -2.92 -4.31 10.98
C LEU A 76 -2.21 -3.25 11.86
N ALA A 77 -2.66 -1.99 11.80
CA ALA A 77 -2.10 -0.89 12.61
C ALA A 77 -2.34 -1.07 14.12
N GLU A 78 -3.38 -1.80 14.52
CA GLU A 78 -3.66 -2.11 15.93
C GLU A 78 -2.65 -3.10 16.54
N SER A 79 -2.00 -3.93 15.72
CA SER A 79 -1.02 -4.91 16.21
C SER A 79 0.37 -4.31 16.45
N GLU A 80 0.73 -3.23 15.75
CA GLU A 80 2.00 -2.52 15.99
C GLU A 80 1.88 -1.51 17.16
N ALA A 81 0.71 -0.91 17.37
CA ALA A 81 0.48 0.03 18.48
C ALA A 81 0.43 -0.64 19.87
N ARG A 82 0.33 -1.98 19.94
CA ARG A 82 0.33 -2.75 21.20
C ARG A 82 1.67 -3.40 21.56
N ALA A 83 2.67 -3.26 20.70
CA ALA A 83 3.99 -3.89 20.88
C ALA A 83 5.10 -2.88 21.26
N ALA A 84 4.76 -1.62 21.55
CA ALA A 84 5.68 -0.57 21.99
C ALA A 84 5.46 -0.21 23.47
#